data_AF-A0A7J8SFZ3-F1
#
_entry.id   AF-A0A7J8SFZ3-F1
#
_cell.length_a   1.000
_cell.length_b   1.000
_cell.length_c   1.000
_cell.angle_alpha   90.00
_cell.angle_beta   90.00
_cell.angle_gamma   90.00
#
_symmetry.space_group_name_H-M   'P 1'
#
loop_
_entity.id
_entity.type
_entity.pdbx_description
1 polymer ?
#
loop_
_entity_poly.entity_id
_entity_poly.type
_entity_poly.pdbx_seq_one_letter_code
_entity_poly.pdbx_strand_id
1 'polypeptide(L)'
;MSSKLRELVADLISFPMPTVAAITGHACAAGLIFAFCHDYIVMRKDRGFLYMSETDIGLKIPAWFIAVISCKIGDAKVRRDVVLKAKKLKAKQALEKGAVELGEKLVKNGWNGQVYGENRKQLYREILDKLGVDETTDDVNNVAIATSKM
;
A
#
# COMPACT_ATOMS: atom_id res chain seq x y z
N MET A 1 2.83 13.80 -7.05
CA MET A 1 1.66 13.11 -6.45
C MET A 1 1.06 14.02 -5.37
N SER A 2 -0.27 14.05 -5.19
CA SER A 2 -0.94 15.01 -4.29
C SER A 2 -0.40 14.98 -2.85
N SER A 3 0.02 16.13 -2.31
CA SER A 3 0.52 16.28 -0.93
C SER A 3 -0.48 15.73 0.11
N LYS A 4 -1.78 15.89 -0.16
CA LYS A 4 -2.86 15.40 0.70
C LYS A 4 -2.88 13.89 0.89
N LEU A 5 -2.46 13.12 -0.12
CA LEU A 5 -2.39 11.66 0.02
C LEU A 5 -1.26 11.27 0.98
N ARG A 6 -0.11 11.97 0.91
CA ARG A 6 1.03 11.73 1.81
C ARG A 6 0.66 12.04 3.25
N GLU A 7 -0.01 13.18 3.47
CA GLU A 7 -0.55 13.57 4.78
C GLU A 7 -1.53 12.52 5.33
N LEU A 8 -2.50 12.10 4.51
CA LEU A 8 -3.47 11.07 4.90
C LEU A 8 -2.80 9.73 5.27
N VAL A 9 -1.78 9.32 4.53
CA VAL A 9 -1.04 8.09 4.83
C VAL A 9 -0.25 8.24 6.14
N ALA A 10 0.37 9.39 6.38
CA ALA A 10 1.10 9.65 7.62
C ALA A 10 0.17 9.61 8.85
N ASP A 11 -1.01 10.23 8.74
CA ASP A 11 -2.05 10.20 9.78
C ASP A 11 -2.55 8.78 10.02
N LEU A 12 -2.81 8.04 8.94
CA LEU A 12 -3.31 6.68 9.02
C LEU A 12 -2.30 5.75 9.70
N ILE A 13 -1.01 5.83 9.35
CA ILE A 13 0.06 5.02 9.98
C ILE A 13 0.23 5.38 11.46
N SER A 14 0.02 6.64 11.81
CA SER A 14 0.15 7.14 13.19
C SER A 14 -1.09 6.91 14.05
N PHE A 15 -2.15 6.30 13.49
CA PHE A 15 -3.44 6.16 14.16
C PHE A 15 -3.36 5.20 15.38
N PRO A 16 -3.90 5.60 16.56
CA PRO A 16 -3.71 4.88 17.82
C PRO A 16 -4.66 3.68 18.00
N MET A 17 -5.14 3.08 16.91
CA MET A 17 -6.02 1.92 16.94
C MET A 17 -5.87 1.09 15.66
N PRO A 18 -6.16 -0.23 15.71
CA PRO A 18 -6.06 -1.10 14.56
C PRO A 18 -7.02 -0.67 13.44
N THR A 19 -6.53 -0.75 12.21
CA THR A 19 -7.27 -0.34 11.01
C THR A 19 -7.47 -1.52 10.04
N VAL A 20 -8.65 -1.58 9.43
CA VAL A 20 -9.03 -2.66 8.50
C VAL A 20 -9.51 -2.06 7.17
N ALA A 21 -8.82 -2.35 6.08
CA ALA A 21 -9.27 -2.00 4.73
C ALA A 21 -10.28 -3.04 4.23
N ALA A 22 -11.55 -2.64 4.10
CA ALA A 22 -12.60 -3.46 3.50
C ALA A 22 -12.73 -3.18 1.99
N ILE A 23 -12.12 -4.03 1.16
CA ILE A 23 -12.07 -3.86 -0.29
C ILE A 23 -13.23 -4.62 -0.95
N THR A 24 -14.20 -3.87 -1.50
CA THR A 24 -15.41 -4.42 -2.15
C THR A 24 -15.26 -4.65 -3.67
N GLY A 25 -14.12 -4.26 -4.24
CA GLY A 25 -13.88 -4.28 -5.69
C GLY A 25 -12.40 -4.20 -6.06
N HIS A 26 -12.09 -3.59 -7.20
CA HIS A 26 -10.72 -3.42 -7.66
C HIS A 26 -10.02 -2.32 -6.84
N ALA A 27 -8.78 -2.57 -6.41
CA ALA A 27 -7.92 -1.53 -5.87
C ALA A 27 -6.63 -1.49 -6.71
N CYS A 28 -6.42 -0.38 -7.39
CA CYS A 28 -5.30 -0.17 -8.30
C CYS A 28 -4.43 1.01 -7.87
N ALA A 29 -3.15 0.99 -8.22
CA ALA A 29 -2.20 2.09 -8.03
C ALA A 29 -2.25 2.64 -6.59
N ALA A 30 -2.49 3.94 -6.43
CA ALA A 30 -2.64 4.61 -5.13
C ALA A 30 -3.72 3.96 -4.23
N GLY A 31 -4.79 3.39 -4.80
CA GLY A 31 -5.83 2.69 -4.04
C GLY A 31 -5.33 1.38 -3.42
N LEU A 32 -4.43 0.67 -4.10
CA LEU A 32 -3.75 -0.50 -3.53
C LEU A 32 -2.80 -0.08 -2.41
N ILE A 33 -2.01 0.97 -2.64
CA ILE A 33 -1.07 1.49 -1.64
C ILE A 33 -1.82 1.95 -0.39
N PHE A 34 -2.92 2.68 -0.55
CA PHE A 34 -3.75 3.13 0.57
C PHE A 34 -4.36 1.96 1.35
N ALA A 35 -4.79 0.91 0.66
CA ALA A 35 -5.23 -0.31 1.33
C ALA A 35 -4.08 -0.97 2.12
N PHE A 36 -2.85 -0.97 1.59
CA PHE A 36 -1.67 -1.52 2.25
C PHE A 36 -1.21 -0.70 3.48
N CYS A 37 -1.63 0.56 3.61
CA CYS A 37 -1.39 1.35 4.81
C CYS A 37 -2.25 0.90 6.01
N HIS A 38 -3.31 0.11 5.79
CA HIS A 38 -4.09 -0.47 6.86
C HIS A 38 -3.36 -1.68 7.48
N ASP A 39 -3.68 -2.00 8.74
CA ASP A 39 -3.06 -3.13 9.43
C ASP A 39 -3.52 -4.45 8.82
N TYR A 40 -4.82 -4.53 8.54
CA TYR A 40 -5.47 -5.69 7.96
C TYR A 40 -6.22 -5.31 6.68
N ILE A 41 -6.29 -6.26 5.75
CA ILE A 41 -7.01 -6.08 4.49
C ILE A 41 -7.97 -7.25 4.36
N VAL A 42 -9.22 -6.93 4.09
CA VAL A 42 -10.27 -7.91 3.80
C VAL A 42 -10.83 -7.58 2.44
N MET A 43 -10.81 -8.56 1.54
CA MET A 43 -11.31 -8.40 0.17
C MET A 43 -12.33 -9.47 -0.16
N ARG A 44 -13.36 -9.12 -0.95
CA ARG A 44 -14.34 -10.08 -1.44
C ARG A 44 -13.68 -11.13 -2.36
N LYS A 45 -14.01 -12.41 -2.18
CA LYS A 45 -13.37 -13.54 -2.90
C LYS A 45 -13.80 -13.65 -4.37
N ASP A 46 -15.03 -13.25 -4.66
CA ASP A 46 -15.72 -13.46 -5.93
C ASP A 46 -15.44 -12.38 -6.98
N ARG A 47 -15.04 -11.17 -6.58
CA ARG A 47 -14.77 -10.06 -7.51
C ARG A 47 -13.67 -9.12 -7.02
N GLY A 48 -12.87 -8.63 -7.96
CA GLY A 48 -11.86 -7.60 -7.75
C GLY A 48 -10.42 -8.11 -7.94
N PHE A 49 -9.55 -7.18 -8.30
CA PHE A 49 -8.11 -7.38 -8.40
C PHE A 49 -7.37 -6.30 -7.62
N LEU A 50 -6.24 -6.70 -7.03
CA LEU A 50 -5.27 -5.80 -6.43
C LEU A 50 -4.05 -5.76 -7.36
N TYR A 51 -3.70 -4.60 -7.89
CA TYR A 51 -2.55 -4.47 -8.80
C TYR A 51 -1.98 -3.06 -8.86
N MET A 52 -0.72 -2.95 -9.27
CA MET A 52 -0.09 -1.69 -9.65
C MET A 52 -0.23 -1.53 -11.17
N SER A 53 -0.77 -0.40 -11.63
CA SER A 53 -0.98 -0.13 -13.06
C SER A 53 0.15 0.68 -13.68
N GLU A 54 1.02 1.26 -12.86
CA GLU A 54 2.07 2.22 -13.21
C GLU A 54 2.98 1.68 -14.32
N THR A 55 3.36 0.40 -14.24
CA THR A 55 4.19 -0.26 -15.27
C THR A 55 3.46 -0.41 -16.60
N ASP A 56 2.14 -0.66 -16.59
CA ASP A 56 1.34 -0.77 -17.82
C ASP A 56 1.13 0.60 -18.50
N ILE A 57 1.10 1.68 -17.71
CA ILE A 57 0.89 3.06 -18.20
C ILE A 57 2.18 3.86 -18.38
N GLY A 58 3.34 3.23 -18.20
CA GLY A 58 4.65 3.88 -18.41
C GLY A 58 5.04 4.91 -17.36
N LEU A 59 4.58 4.75 -16.12
CA LEU A 59 4.94 5.61 -14.99
C LEU A 59 5.94 4.93 -14.06
N LYS A 60 6.89 5.72 -13.56
CA LYS A 60 7.78 5.28 -12.49
C LYS A 60 7.00 5.21 -11.17
N ILE A 61 7.12 4.09 -10.47
CA ILE A 61 6.54 3.93 -9.12
C ILE A 61 7.38 4.74 -8.11
N PRO A 62 6.77 5.60 -7.28
CA PRO A 62 7.48 6.35 -6.24
C PRO A 62 8.16 5.44 -5.20
N ALA A 63 9.29 5.88 -4.65
CA ALA A 63 10.03 5.12 -3.63
C ALA A 63 9.19 4.76 -2.40
N TRP A 64 8.29 5.65 -1.97
CA TRP A 64 7.41 5.40 -0.83
C TRP A 64 6.31 4.36 -1.12
N PHE A 65 5.84 4.25 -2.37
CA PHE A 65 4.97 3.14 -2.80
C PHE A 65 5.70 1.80 -2.67
N ILE A 66 6.96 1.75 -3.11
CA ILE A 66 7.80 0.54 -2.98
C ILE A 66 8.04 0.17 -1.52
N ALA A 67 8.22 1.15 -0.63
CA ALA A 67 8.34 0.92 0.80
C ALA A 67 7.08 0.24 1.37
N VAL A 68 5.89 0.77 1.05
CA VAL A 68 4.61 0.20 1.47
C VAL A 68 4.43 -1.24 0.96
N ILE A 69 4.72 -1.48 -0.31
CA ILE A 69 4.66 -2.83 -0.91
C ILE A 69 5.64 -3.79 -0.22
N SER A 70 6.83 -3.30 0.12
CA SER A 70 7.87 -4.11 0.77
C SER A 70 7.52 -4.50 2.20
N CYS A 71 6.86 -3.61 2.94
CA CYS A 71 6.37 -3.89 4.30
C CYS A 71 5.23 -4.90 4.32
N LYS A 72 4.34 -4.90 3.31
CA LYS A 72 3.17 -5.79 3.29
C LYS A 72 3.36 -7.12 2.58
N ILE A 73 4.17 -7.17 1.52
CA ILE A 73 4.41 -8.39 0.78
C ILE A 73 5.79 -8.94 1.17
N GLY A 74 5.81 -9.96 2.05
CA GLY A 74 7.04 -10.61 2.48
C GLY A 74 7.72 -11.44 1.38
N ASP A 75 6.96 -12.00 0.43
CA ASP A 75 7.52 -12.81 -0.66
C ASP A 75 8.11 -11.90 -1.75
N ALA A 76 9.44 -11.96 -1.89
CA ALA A 76 10.18 -11.22 -2.90
C ALA A 76 9.76 -11.54 -4.34
N LYS A 77 9.32 -12.78 -4.62
CA LYS A 77 8.81 -13.17 -5.95
C LYS A 77 7.49 -12.47 -6.25
N VAL A 78 6.59 -12.43 -5.26
CA VAL A 78 5.29 -11.76 -5.40
C VAL A 78 5.48 -10.24 -5.54
N ARG A 79 6.37 -9.62 -4.74
CA ARG A 79 6.71 -8.20 -4.91
C ARG A 79 7.20 -7.87 -6.31
N ARG A 80 8.15 -8.67 -6.82
CA ARG A 80 8.70 -8.48 -8.17
C ARG A 80 7.61 -8.58 -9.23
N ASP A 81 6.74 -9.58 -9.11
CA ASP A 81 5.64 -9.77 -10.06
C ASP A 81 4.63 -8.59 -10.01
N VAL A 82 4.31 -8.07 -8.83
CA VAL A 82 3.40 -6.91 -8.67
C VAL A 82 4.00 -5.65 -9.27
N VAL A 83 5.28 -5.38 -8.97
CA VAL A 83 5.96 -4.14 -9.37
C VAL A 83 6.38 -4.17 -10.85
N LEU A 84 7.01 -5.24 -11.31
CA LEU A 84 7.62 -5.28 -12.65
C LEU A 84 6.72 -5.87 -13.73
N LYS A 85 5.71 -6.68 -13.36
CA LYS A 85 4.81 -7.32 -14.33
C LYS A 85 3.36 -6.84 -14.24
N ALA A 86 3.10 -5.82 -13.42
CA ALA A 86 1.74 -5.33 -13.13
C ALA A 86 0.77 -6.48 -12.77
N LYS A 87 1.27 -7.54 -12.10
CA LYS A 87 0.52 -8.78 -11.92
C LYS A 87 -0.70 -8.53 -11.02
N LYS A 88 -1.86 -8.90 -11.53
CA LYS A 88 -3.13 -8.84 -10.80
C LYS A 88 -3.18 -9.92 -9.72
N LEU A 89 -3.16 -9.49 -8.46
CA LEU A 89 -3.40 -10.36 -7.32
C LEU A 89 -4.91 -10.58 -7.15
N LYS A 90 -5.33 -11.84 -7.07
CA LYS A 90 -6.71 -12.23 -6.77
C LYS A 90 -6.86 -12.41 -5.26
N ALA A 91 -8.06 -12.12 -4.75
CA ALA A 91 -8.44 -12.22 -3.34
C ALA A 91 -8.21 -13.59 -2.67
N LYS A 92 -7.90 -14.66 -3.43
CA LYS A 92 -7.62 -16.01 -2.90
C LYS A 92 -6.40 -16.06 -1.96
N GLN A 93 -5.60 -15.00 -1.89
CA GLN A 93 -4.44 -14.87 -0.98
C GLN A 93 -4.66 -13.86 0.18
N ALA A 94 -5.83 -13.21 0.29
CA ALA A 94 -6.06 -12.11 1.24
C ALA A 94 -7.23 -12.35 2.22
N LEU A 95 -7.71 -13.59 2.35
CA LEU A 95 -8.97 -13.87 3.04
C LEU A 95 -8.74 -14.75 4.27
N GLU A 96 -8.65 -14.14 5.44
CA GLU A 96 -9.10 -14.80 6.66
C GLU A 96 -9.85 -13.80 7.54
N LYS A 97 -11.17 -14.04 7.66
CA LYS A 97 -12.18 -13.39 8.53
C LYS A 97 -12.75 -12.08 7.96
N GLY A 98 -14.09 -11.97 8.00
CA GLY A 98 -14.80 -10.77 7.54
C GLY A 98 -14.38 -9.54 8.34
N ALA A 99 -14.38 -8.36 7.72
CA ALA A 99 -13.86 -7.12 8.35
C ALA A 99 -14.54 -6.80 9.69
N VAL A 100 -15.84 -7.08 9.81
CA VAL A 100 -16.62 -6.88 11.05
C VAL A 100 -16.16 -7.84 12.15
N GLU A 101 -16.09 -9.14 11.85
CA GLU A 101 -15.66 -10.16 12.81
C GLU A 101 -14.21 -9.94 13.26
N LEU A 102 -13.34 -9.54 12.33
CA LEU A 102 -11.97 -9.17 12.63
C LEU A 102 -11.93 -7.93 13.53
N GLY A 103 -12.71 -6.89 13.21
CA GLY A 103 -12.85 -5.70 14.03
C GLY A 103 -13.29 -6.01 15.46
N GLU A 104 -14.34 -6.81 15.63
CA GLU A 104 -14.81 -7.25 16.95
C GLU A 104 -13.73 -8.00 17.74
N LYS A 105 -12.97 -8.87 17.08
CA LYS A 105 -11.84 -9.59 17.70
C LYS A 105 -10.73 -8.64 18.16
N LEU A 106 -10.39 -7.65 17.34
CA LEU A 106 -9.34 -6.69 17.66
C LEU A 106 -9.75 -5.78 18.82
N VAL A 107 -11.01 -5.34 18.87
CA VAL A 107 -11.54 -4.51 19.97
C VAL A 107 -11.52 -5.27 21.29
N LYS A 108 -11.85 -6.57 21.30
CA LYS A 108 -11.82 -7.42 22.50
C LYS A 108 -10.44 -7.53 23.16
N ASN A 109 -9.35 -7.27 22.42
CA ASN A 109 -8.00 -7.33 22.97
C ASN A 109 -7.68 -6.16 23.92
N GLY A 110 -8.46 -5.07 23.91
CA GLY A 110 -8.34 -3.98 24.89
C GLY A 110 -6.97 -3.30 24.95
N TRP A 111 -6.24 -3.24 23.83
CA TRP A 111 -4.89 -2.65 23.79
C TRP A 111 -4.89 -1.16 24.16
N ASN A 112 -3.81 -0.73 24.81
CA ASN A 112 -3.54 0.70 24.98
C ASN A 112 -3.25 1.32 23.60
N GLY A 113 -4.13 2.23 23.16
CA GLY A 113 -4.05 2.82 21.83
C GLY A 113 -2.78 3.65 21.58
N GLN A 114 -2.26 4.32 22.62
CA GLN A 114 -1.01 5.07 22.50
C GLN A 114 0.18 4.13 22.21
N VAL A 115 0.28 3.02 22.95
CA VAL A 115 1.31 2.00 22.73
C VAL A 115 1.16 1.36 21.35
N TYR A 116 -0.08 1.06 20.94
CA TYR A 116 -0.35 0.51 19.61
C TYR A 116 0.10 1.45 18.50
N GLY A 117 -0.26 2.75 18.60
CA GLY A 117 0.13 3.77 17.63
C GLY A 117 1.65 3.94 17.55
N GLU A 118 2.36 3.97 18.67
CA GLU A 118 3.83 4.08 18.67
C GLU A 118 4.50 2.83 18.06
N ASN A 119 4.01 1.64 18.39
CA ASN A 119 4.50 0.40 17.75
C ASN A 119 4.25 0.41 16.25
N ARG A 120 3.11 0.95 15.81
CA ARG A 120 2.76 1.07 14.39
C ARG A 120 3.70 2.03 13.66
N LYS A 121 4.03 3.17 14.27
CA LYS A 121 5.04 4.10 13.74
C LYS A 121 6.41 3.46 13.64
N GLN A 122 6.80 2.63 14.61
CA GLN A 122 8.07 1.90 14.54
C GLN A 122 8.08 0.85 13.43
N LEU A 123 7.00 0.06 13.31
CA LEU A 123 6.87 -0.97 12.29
C LEU A 123 6.95 -0.39 10.86
N TYR A 124 6.34 0.78 10.65
CA TYR A 124 6.23 1.43 9.35
C TYR A 124 7.17 2.64 9.20
N ARG A 125 8.24 2.72 10.00
CA ARG A 125 9.18 3.85 9.99
C ARG A 125 9.74 4.15 8.61
N GLU A 126 10.13 3.11 7.86
CA GLU A 126 10.67 3.26 6.52
C GLU A 126 9.69 3.96 5.56
N ILE A 127 8.38 3.75 5.75
CA ILE A 127 7.34 4.43 4.96
C ILE A 127 7.31 5.91 5.36
N LEU A 128 7.29 6.21 6.67
CA LEU A 128 7.26 7.58 7.17
C LEU A 128 8.48 8.40 6.73
N ASP A 129 9.67 7.80 6.75
CA ASP A 129 10.90 8.46 6.30
C ASP A 129 10.84 8.80 4.80
N LYS A 130 10.32 7.88 3.99
CA LYS A 130 10.19 8.04 2.54
C LYS A 130 9.01 8.92 2.13
N LEU A 131 8.00 9.07 2.99
CA LEU A 131 6.90 10.01 2.78
C LEU A 131 7.34 11.46 2.76
N GLY A 132 8.56 11.81 3.21
CA GLY A 132 9.15 13.15 3.12
C GLY A 132 9.86 13.44 1.80
N VAL A 133 10.22 12.40 1.03
CA VAL A 133 10.97 12.53 -0.22
C VAL A 133 9.99 12.74 -1.37
N ASP A 134 9.99 13.93 -1.98
CA ASP A 134 9.16 14.20 -3.15
C ASP A 134 9.82 13.63 -4.41
N GLU A 135 9.25 12.54 -4.91
CA GLU A 135 9.57 12.03 -6.25
C GLU A 135 8.35 12.33 -7.12
N THR A 136 8.48 13.32 -8.01
CA THR A 136 7.51 13.48 -9.09
C THR A 136 7.55 12.22 -9.96
N THR A 137 6.39 11.66 -10.27
CA THR A 137 6.26 10.57 -11.23
C THR A 137 6.44 11.17 -12.61
N ASP A 138 7.69 11.36 -13.04
CA ASP A 138 7.96 11.85 -14.39
C ASP A 138 7.60 10.74 -15.39
N ASP A 139 6.91 11.12 -16.48
CA ASP A 139 6.64 10.22 -17.59
C ASP A 139 7.95 9.66 -18.13
N VAL A 140 8.09 8.34 -18.19
CA VAL A 140 9.34 7.70 -18.67
C VAL A 140 9.61 8.08 -20.13
N ASN A 141 8.57 8.50 -20.87
CA ASN A 141 8.68 9.04 -22.23
C ASN A 141 9.45 10.37 -22.32
N ASN A 142 9.55 11.16 -21.24
CA ASN A 142 10.41 12.36 -21.21
C ASN A 142 11.89 12.01 -20.98
N VAL A 143 12.20 10.84 -20.44
CA VAL A 143 13.59 10.38 -20.25
C VAL A 143 14.20 9.88 -21.57
N ALA A 144 13.37 9.34 -22.47
CA ALA A 144 13.82 8.82 -23.77
C ALA A 144 14.34 9.89 -24.75
N ILE A 145 13.99 11.18 -24.56
CA ILE A 145 14.50 12.27 -25.40
C ILE A 145 15.93 12.67 -25.01
N ALA A 146 16.37 12.39 -23.77
CA ALA A 146 17.69 12.77 -23.30
C ALA A 146 18.82 11.78 -23.69
N THR A 147 18.48 10.54 -24.09
CA THR A 147 19.47 9.50 -24.44
C THR A 147 19.61 9.24 -25.94
N SER A 148 18.92 10.00 -26.80
CA SER A 148 19.03 9.93 -28.27
C SER A 148 20.21 10.74 -28.85
N LYS A 149 21.11 11.28 -28.02
CA LYS A 149 22.36 11.92 -28.47
C LYS A 149 23.58 11.24 -27.82
N MET A 150 23.84 10.00 -28.21
CA MET A 150 25.18 9.38 -28.21
C MET A 150 25.29 8.45 -29.39
#